data_AF-A0A945EAT3-F1
#
_entry.id   AF-A0A945EAT3-F1
#
_cell.length_a   1.000
_cell.length_b   1.000
_cell.length_c   1.000
_cell.angle_alpha   90.00
_cell.angle_beta   90.00
_cell.angle_gamma   90.00
#
_symmetry.space_group_name_H-M   'P 1'
#
loop_
_entity.id
_entity.type
_entity.pdbx_description
1 polymer ?
#
loop_
_entity_poly.entity_id
_entity_poly.type
_entity_poly.pdbx_seq_one_letter_code
_entity_poly.pdbx_strand_id
1 'polypeptide(L)'
;DEFLNKWNKADRKQVIIDELLEQGIVFDNFKQAINKEMDIFDLICHTAFDQPPLSRTERANNVKKRNYFTKYGEQAQKVLNALLDKYADEGIENIEDMKILQVNPFDEIGSPVEIVKMFGGKKNYLEALNELEHEIYKAA
;
A
#
# COMPACT_ATOMS: atom_id res chain seq x y z
N ASP A 1 -13.28 -15.24 -2.94
CA ASP A 1 -12.19 -16.17 -2.61
C ASP A 1 -11.60 -15.90 -1.24
N GLU A 2 -11.04 -16.95 -0.60
CA GLU A 2 -10.44 -16.90 0.74
C GLU A 2 -9.21 -15.99 0.80
N PHE A 3 -8.36 -16.02 -0.23
CA PHE A 3 -7.19 -15.13 -0.35
C PHE A 3 -7.58 -13.66 -0.32
N LEU A 4 -8.53 -13.22 -1.15
CA LEU A 4 -8.98 -11.82 -1.19
C LEU A 4 -9.59 -11.39 0.15
N ASN A 5 -10.33 -12.27 0.80
CA ASN A 5 -10.94 -12.00 2.09
C ASN A 5 -9.87 -11.87 3.20
N LYS A 6 -8.84 -12.73 3.17
CA LYS A 6 -7.69 -12.67 4.08
C LYS A 6 -6.85 -11.41 3.82
N TRP A 7 -6.56 -11.11 2.55
CA TRP A 7 -5.83 -9.92 2.12
C TRP A 7 -6.48 -8.64 2.61
N ASN A 8 -7.77 -8.47 2.35
CA ASN A 8 -8.48 -7.25 2.73
C ASN A 8 -8.67 -7.11 4.26
N LYS A 9 -8.66 -8.21 5.02
CA LYS A 9 -8.84 -8.20 6.48
C LYS A 9 -7.56 -8.13 7.29
N ALA A 10 -6.41 -8.42 6.70
CA ALA A 10 -5.16 -8.42 7.44
C ALA A 10 -4.73 -7.00 7.83
N ASP A 11 -4.31 -6.84 9.08
CA ASP A 11 -3.75 -5.59 9.60
C ASP A 11 -2.40 -5.23 8.94
N ARG A 12 -1.66 -6.23 8.49
CA ARG A 12 -0.40 -6.09 7.75
C ARG A 12 -0.34 -7.10 6.61
N LYS A 13 -0.17 -6.63 5.38
CA LYS A 13 -0.05 -7.49 4.20
C LYS A 13 1.25 -8.27 4.21
N GLN A 14 2.30 -7.74 4.86
CA GLN A 14 3.56 -8.46 5.05
C GLN A 14 3.36 -9.86 5.63
N VAL A 15 2.45 -10.03 6.60
CA VAL A 15 2.22 -11.33 7.23
C VAL A 15 1.69 -12.35 6.22
N ILE A 16 0.83 -11.92 5.30
CA ILE A 16 0.33 -12.80 4.24
C ILE A 16 1.45 -13.12 3.26
N ILE A 17 2.27 -12.13 2.91
CA ILE A 17 3.42 -12.32 2.02
C ILE A 17 4.38 -13.36 2.65
N ASP A 18 4.73 -13.20 3.91
CA ASP A 18 5.63 -14.10 4.64
C ASP A 18 5.07 -15.53 4.71
N GLU A 19 3.78 -15.70 5.01
CA GLU A 19 3.14 -17.02 5.01
C GLU A 19 3.17 -17.69 3.62
N LEU A 20 2.99 -16.92 2.54
CA LEU A 20 3.08 -17.43 1.17
C LEU A 20 4.52 -17.86 0.84
N LEU A 21 5.53 -17.13 1.32
CA LEU A 21 6.95 -17.50 1.21
C LEU A 21 7.22 -18.83 1.92
N GLU A 22 6.72 -18.98 3.15
CA GLU A 22 6.89 -20.20 3.95
C GLU A 22 6.25 -21.43 3.29
N GLN A 23 5.16 -21.24 2.54
CA GLN A 23 4.49 -22.31 1.78
C GLN A 23 5.22 -22.71 0.49
N GLY A 24 6.40 -22.15 0.23
CA GLY A 24 7.22 -22.50 -0.93
C GLY A 24 6.72 -21.89 -2.23
N ILE A 25 5.84 -20.89 -2.17
CA ILE A 25 5.58 -20.02 -3.33
C ILE A 25 6.88 -19.27 -3.58
N VAL A 26 7.62 -19.71 -4.62
CA VAL A 26 8.98 -19.23 -4.90
C VAL A 26 8.92 -17.78 -5.37
N PHE A 27 8.91 -16.88 -4.40
CA PHE A 27 8.88 -15.44 -4.62
C PHE A 27 10.12 -14.95 -5.34
N ASP A 28 11.23 -15.68 -5.32
CA ASP A 28 12.40 -15.37 -6.14
C ASP A 28 12.14 -15.62 -7.63
N ASN A 29 11.36 -16.64 -8.00
CA ASN A 29 10.97 -16.88 -9.39
C ASN A 29 9.94 -15.85 -9.84
N PHE A 30 8.99 -15.48 -8.96
CA PHE A 30 8.14 -14.33 -9.21
C PHE A 30 9.00 -13.07 -9.34
N LYS A 31 9.89 -12.73 -8.39
CA LYS A 31 10.76 -11.52 -8.40
C LYS A 31 11.69 -11.41 -9.60
N GLN A 32 12.12 -12.52 -10.17
CA GLN A 32 12.94 -12.55 -11.38
C GLN A 32 12.11 -12.46 -12.67
N ALA A 33 10.88 -13.02 -12.68
CA ALA A 33 9.91 -12.85 -13.76
C ALA A 33 9.15 -11.51 -13.68
N ILE A 34 9.18 -10.87 -12.51
CA ILE A 34 8.59 -9.58 -12.16
C ILE A 34 9.31 -8.53 -13.01
N ASN A 35 8.56 -7.91 -13.92
CA ASN A 35 8.81 -6.51 -14.18
C ASN A 35 8.56 -5.80 -12.84
N LYS A 36 9.61 -5.16 -12.26
CA LYS A 36 9.65 -4.58 -10.90
C LYS A 36 8.43 -3.73 -10.51
N GLU A 37 7.63 -3.36 -11.50
CA GLU A 37 6.43 -2.56 -11.42
C GLU A 37 5.20 -3.31 -10.88
N MET A 38 5.11 -4.64 -10.95
CA MET A 38 3.93 -5.41 -10.48
C MET A 38 3.94 -5.69 -8.97
N ASP A 39 2.76 -5.62 -8.33
CA ASP A 39 2.57 -5.98 -6.92
C ASP A 39 2.39 -7.50 -6.75
N ILE A 40 2.79 -8.05 -5.61
CA ILE A 40 2.59 -9.47 -5.31
C ILE A 40 1.10 -9.86 -5.34
N PHE A 41 0.23 -8.95 -4.89
CA PHE A 41 -1.22 -9.16 -4.95
C PHE A 41 -1.68 -9.40 -6.38
N ASP A 42 -1.26 -8.55 -7.33
CA ASP A 42 -1.63 -8.66 -8.74
C ASP A 42 -1.12 -9.93 -9.38
N LEU A 43 0.06 -10.41 -8.99
CA LEU A 43 0.61 -11.66 -9.51
C LEU A 43 -0.20 -12.87 -9.06
N ILE A 44 -0.57 -12.90 -7.78
CA ILE A 44 -1.44 -13.95 -7.24
C ILE A 44 -2.78 -13.88 -7.95
N CYS A 45 -3.33 -12.68 -8.11
CA CYS A 45 -4.61 -12.49 -8.79
C CYS A 45 -4.59 -12.92 -10.25
N HIS A 46 -3.52 -12.59 -10.98
CA HIS A 46 -3.32 -13.00 -12.35
C HIS A 46 -3.16 -14.51 -12.49
N THR A 47 -2.34 -15.12 -11.62
CA THR A 47 -2.01 -16.55 -11.72
C THR A 47 -3.14 -17.46 -11.24
N ALA A 48 -3.83 -17.08 -10.16
CA ALA A 48 -4.85 -17.90 -9.52
C ALA A 48 -6.27 -17.63 -10.03
N PHE A 49 -6.54 -16.41 -10.54
CA PHE A 49 -7.89 -15.98 -10.91
C PHE A 49 -7.98 -15.44 -12.36
N ASP A 50 -6.96 -15.63 -13.19
CA ASP A 50 -6.90 -15.16 -14.59
C ASP A 50 -7.24 -13.66 -14.75
N GLN A 51 -6.97 -12.85 -13.71
CA GLN A 51 -7.22 -11.41 -13.74
C GLN A 51 -6.11 -10.66 -14.49
N PRO A 52 -6.41 -9.58 -15.23
CA PRO A 52 -5.37 -8.72 -15.79
C PRO A 52 -4.51 -8.13 -14.66
N PRO A 53 -3.17 -8.26 -14.71
CA PRO A 53 -2.32 -7.71 -13.66
C PRO A 53 -2.29 -6.19 -13.76
N LEU A 54 -2.33 -5.51 -12.61
CA LEU A 54 -2.03 -4.08 -12.53
C LEU A 54 -0.61 -3.88 -11.97
N SER A 55 0.06 -2.85 -12.44
CA SER A 55 1.27 -2.33 -11.80
C SER A 55 0.93 -1.54 -10.53
N ARG A 56 1.91 -1.41 -9.64
CA ARG A 56 1.82 -0.57 -8.43
C ARG A 56 1.55 0.89 -8.80
N THR A 57 2.17 1.39 -9.86
CA THR A 57 1.90 2.73 -10.43
C THR A 57 0.46 2.88 -10.91
N GLU A 58 -0.10 1.88 -11.60
CA GLU A 58 -1.50 1.91 -12.02
C GLU A 58 -2.45 1.92 -10.83
N ARG A 59 -2.18 1.11 -9.79
CA ARG A 59 -2.96 1.12 -8.55
C ARG A 59 -2.91 2.48 -7.86
N ALA A 60 -1.73 3.05 -7.67
CA ALA A 60 -1.57 4.37 -7.08
C ALA A 60 -2.33 5.44 -7.87
N ASN A 61 -2.22 5.43 -9.21
CA ASN A 61 -2.93 6.36 -10.08
C ASN A 61 -4.45 6.20 -10.02
N ASN A 62 -4.95 4.96 -9.89
CA ASN A 62 -6.37 4.69 -9.73
C ASN A 62 -6.91 5.27 -8.42
N VAL A 63 -6.13 5.25 -7.33
CA VAL A 63 -6.50 5.91 -6.08
C VAL A 63 -6.49 7.43 -6.23
N LYS A 64 -5.44 8.00 -6.83
CA LYS A 64 -5.33 9.46 -7.08
C LYS A 64 -6.47 10.05 -7.90
N LYS A 65 -7.03 9.27 -8.84
CA LYS A 65 -8.18 9.67 -9.67
C LYS A 65 -9.52 9.64 -8.91
N ARG A 66 -9.59 9.04 -7.73
CA ARG A 66 -10.81 8.96 -6.91
C ARG A 66 -10.89 10.13 -5.94
N ASN A 67 -12.10 10.46 -5.52
CA ASN A 67 -12.36 11.53 -4.55
C ASN A 67 -11.95 11.20 -3.09
N TYR A 68 -11.14 10.16 -2.87
CA TYR A 68 -10.76 9.67 -1.54
C TYR A 68 -10.07 10.76 -0.69
N PHE A 69 -9.20 11.56 -1.29
CA PHE A 69 -8.40 12.56 -0.59
C PHE A 69 -9.20 13.77 -0.10
N THR A 70 -10.40 14.02 -0.65
CA THR A 70 -11.15 15.26 -0.43
C THR A 70 -11.63 15.45 1.01
N LYS A 71 -11.66 14.37 1.82
CA LYS A 71 -11.99 14.41 3.25
C LYS A 71 -10.85 14.87 4.17
N TYR A 72 -9.62 14.97 3.65
CA TYR A 72 -8.44 15.37 4.41
C TYR A 72 -8.03 16.82 4.10
N GLY A 73 -7.41 17.51 5.06
CA GLY A 73 -6.80 18.82 4.82
C GLY A 73 -5.56 18.73 3.93
N GLU A 74 -5.14 19.86 3.34
CA GLU A 74 -4.05 19.92 2.34
C GLU A 74 -2.76 19.19 2.80
N GLN A 75 -2.35 19.36 4.05
CA GLN A 75 -1.14 18.73 4.58
C GLN A 75 -1.28 17.21 4.70
N ALA A 76 -2.41 16.71 5.19
CA ALA A 76 -2.68 15.28 5.25
C ALA A 76 -2.79 14.66 3.84
N GLN A 77 -3.36 15.40 2.87
CA GLN A 77 -3.36 14.96 1.47
C GLN A 77 -1.95 14.84 0.89
N LYS A 78 -1.04 15.77 1.21
CA LYS A 78 0.38 15.68 0.78
C LYS A 78 1.04 14.41 1.31
N VAL A 79 0.82 14.09 2.59
CA VAL A 79 1.33 12.86 3.20
C VAL A 79 0.77 11.62 2.51
N LEU A 80 -0.56 11.55 2.29
CA LEU A 80 -1.16 10.38 1.65
C LEU A 80 -0.71 10.21 0.18
N ASN A 81 -0.50 11.32 -0.55
CA ASN A 81 0.06 11.25 -1.90
C ASN A 81 1.50 10.74 -1.90
N ALA A 82 2.34 11.22 -0.97
CA ALA A 82 3.71 10.72 -0.82
C ALA A 82 3.75 9.23 -0.43
N LEU A 83 2.80 8.76 0.40
CA LEU A 83 2.66 7.33 0.71
C LEU A 83 2.31 6.52 -0.54
N LEU A 84 1.41 7.01 -1.39
CA LEU A 84 1.12 6.34 -2.67
C LEU A 84 2.31 6.29 -3.61
N ASP A 85 3.09 7.36 -3.68
CA ASP A 85 4.31 7.39 -4.50
C ASP A 85 5.33 6.36 -3.97
N LYS A 86 5.53 6.29 -2.65
CA LYS A 86 6.36 5.24 -2.04
C LYS A 86 5.85 3.83 -2.29
N TYR A 87 4.54 3.61 -2.25
CA TYR A 87 3.96 2.34 -2.62
C TYR A 87 4.25 1.97 -4.09
N ALA A 88 4.10 2.93 -5.01
CA ALA A 88 4.38 2.72 -6.43
C ALA A 88 5.84 2.30 -6.67
N ASP A 89 6.78 2.94 -5.96
CA ASP A 89 8.22 2.68 -6.11
C ASP A 89 8.70 1.44 -5.36
N GLU A 90 8.33 1.31 -4.08
CA GLU A 90 8.95 0.38 -3.13
C GLU A 90 8.01 -0.70 -2.56
N GLY A 91 6.69 -0.53 -2.70
CA GLY A 91 5.69 -1.55 -2.40
C GLY A 91 4.98 -1.33 -1.07
N ILE A 92 4.01 -2.21 -0.77
CA ILE A 92 3.12 -2.07 0.39
C ILE A 92 3.85 -2.17 1.73
N GLU A 93 4.89 -3.00 1.79
CA GLU A 93 5.65 -3.33 3.00
C GLU A 93 6.19 -2.08 3.71
N ASN A 94 6.65 -1.09 2.93
CA ASN A 94 7.28 0.12 3.46
C ASN A 94 6.28 1.14 3.99
N ILE A 95 5.07 1.19 3.45
CA ILE A 95 4.08 2.20 3.85
C ILE A 95 3.30 1.78 5.11
N GLU A 96 3.33 0.49 5.47
CA GLU A 96 2.76 -0.03 6.72
C GLU A 96 3.62 0.28 7.96
N ASP A 97 4.91 0.57 7.81
CA ASP A 97 5.81 0.90 8.93
C ASP A 97 5.81 2.41 9.20
N MET A 98 5.51 2.81 10.44
CA MET A 98 5.60 4.22 10.88
C MET A 98 6.97 4.86 10.67
N LYS A 99 8.05 4.08 10.55
CA LYS A 99 9.39 4.58 10.21
C LYS A 99 9.44 5.25 8.85
N ILE A 100 8.48 5.00 7.95
CA ILE A 100 8.37 5.72 6.68
C ILE A 100 8.27 7.23 6.88
N LEU A 101 7.71 7.68 8.01
CA LEU A 101 7.60 9.10 8.34
C LEU A 101 8.95 9.77 8.67
N GLN A 102 10.03 9.00 8.74
CA GLN A 102 11.39 9.48 9.02
C GLN A 102 12.26 9.57 7.76
N VAL A 103 11.74 9.20 6.59
CA VAL A 103 12.48 9.21 5.33
C VAL A 103 11.91 10.23 4.35
N ASN A 104 12.69 10.59 3.33
CA ASN A 104 12.26 11.50 2.29
C ASN A 104 11.05 10.95 1.49
N PRO A 105 10.03 11.78 1.18
CA PRO A 105 9.92 13.23 1.47
C PRO A 105 9.20 13.56 2.78
N PHE A 106 8.90 12.60 3.64
CA PHE A 106 8.12 12.84 4.86
C PHE A 106 8.87 13.66 5.90
N ASP A 107 10.18 13.45 6.02
CA ASP A 107 11.06 14.26 6.87
C ASP A 107 11.08 15.76 6.50
N GLU A 108 10.80 16.09 5.24
CA GLU A 108 10.59 17.47 4.77
C GLU A 108 9.18 18.02 5.05
N ILE A 109 8.17 17.15 5.14
CA ILE A 109 6.79 17.53 5.46
C ILE A 109 6.66 17.87 6.96
N GLY A 110 7.34 17.13 7.83
CA GLY A 110 7.38 17.38 9.27
C GLY A 110 7.85 16.18 10.07
N SER A 111 8.03 16.36 11.38
CA SER A 111 8.35 15.23 12.26
C SER A 111 7.20 14.20 12.29
N PRO A 112 7.46 12.93 12.62
CA PRO A 112 6.41 11.90 12.73
C PRO A 112 5.24 12.32 13.65
N VAL A 113 5.53 13.06 14.71
CA VAL A 113 4.51 13.56 15.64
C VAL A 113 3.64 14.65 14.99
N GLU A 114 4.25 15.55 14.23
CA GLU A 114 3.51 16.60 13.50
C GLU A 114 2.65 16.00 12.39
N ILE A 115 3.20 15.06 11.61
CA ILE A 115 2.45 14.35 10.58
C ILE A 115 1.23 13.67 11.19
N VAL A 116 1.40 12.90 12.27
CA VAL A 116 0.29 12.23 12.94
C VAL A 116 -0.77 13.22 13.44
N LYS A 117 -0.37 14.41 13.90
CA LYS A 117 -1.31 15.47 14.30
C LYS A 117 -2.11 16.03 13.12
N MET A 118 -1.59 16.04 11.89
CA MET A 118 -2.33 16.48 10.70
C MET A 118 -3.60 15.64 10.45
N PHE A 119 -3.62 14.40 10.94
CA PHE A 119 -4.77 13.50 10.85
C PHE A 119 -5.70 13.60 12.08
N GLY A 120 -5.35 14.39 13.10
CA GLY A 120 -6.08 14.46 14.37
C GLY A 120 -5.60 13.46 15.42
N GLY A 121 -4.43 12.84 15.22
CA GLY A 121 -3.80 11.94 16.18
C GLY A 121 -3.54 10.54 15.62
N LYS A 122 -2.87 9.71 16.44
CA LYS A 122 -2.36 8.39 16.02
C LYS A 122 -3.45 7.47 15.49
N LYS A 123 -4.61 7.45 16.16
CA LYS A 123 -5.76 6.62 15.76
C LYS A 123 -6.22 6.98 14.35
N ASN A 124 -6.48 8.25 14.09
CA ASN A 124 -6.96 8.72 12.79
C ASN A 124 -5.92 8.55 11.68
N TYR A 125 -4.63 8.68 12.00
CA TYR A 125 -3.56 8.40 11.03
C TYR A 125 -3.57 6.92 10.62
N LEU A 126 -3.66 6.00 11.59
CA LEU A 126 -3.74 4.55 11.31
C LEU A 126 -5.01 4.18 10.55
N GLU A 127 -6.15 4.80 10.89
CA GLU A 127 -7.39 4.64 10.12
C GLU A 127 -7.23 5.14 8.69
N ALA A 128 -6.62 6.30 8.48
CA ALA A 128 -6.33 6.82 7.15
C ALA A 128 -5.39 5.90 6.34
N LEU A 129 -4.38 5.33 6.98
CA LEU A 129 -3.47 4.38 6.35
C LEU A 129 -4.20 3.11 5.92
N ASN A 130 -5.01 2.51 6.80
CA ASN A 130 -5.81 1.32 6.49
C ASN A 130 -6.80 1.59 5.33
N GLU A 131 -7.49 2.73 5.36
CA GLU A 131 -8.37 3.12 4.27
C GLU A 131 -7.62 3.35 2.95
N LEU A 132 -6.41 3.91 2.99
CA LEU A 132 -5.56 4.08 1.81
C LEU A 132 -5.21 2.72 1.20
N GLU A 133 -4.76 1.76 2.03
CA GLU A 133 -4.49 0.38 1.59
C GLU A 133 -5.72 -0.27 0.98
N HIS A 134 -6.88 -0.12 1.61
CA HIS A 134 -8.12 -0.63 1.08
C HIS A 134 -8.41 -0.01 -0.30
N GLU A 135 -8.24 1.30 -0.47
CA GLU A 135 -8.45 1.96 -1.76
C GLU A 135 -7.46 1.49 -2.85
N ILE A 136 -6.20 1.19 -2.49
CA ILE A 136 -5.18 0.61 -3.38
C ILE A 136 -5.66 -0.74 -3.93
N TYR A 137 -6.27 -1.58 -3.10
CA TYR A 137 -6.65 -2.95 -3.46
C TYR A 137 -8.11 -3.12 -3.91
N LYS A 138 -8.97 -2.12 -3.73
CA LYS A 138 -10.42 -2.15 -4.05
C LYS A 138 -10.78 -2.35 -5.54
N ALA A 139 -9.84 -2.17 -6.47
CA ALA A 139 -10.07 -2.33 -7.91
C ALA A 139 -9.93 -3.78 -8.43
N ALA A 140 -9.83 -4.77 -7.55
CA ALA A 140 -9.77 -6.19 -7.89
C ALA A 140 -11.15 -6.81 -8.15
#